data_AF-A0A5C1E812-F1
#
_entry.id   AF-A0A5C1E812-F1
#
_cell.length_a   1.000
_cell.length_b   1.000
_cell.length_c   1.000
_cell.angle_alpha   90.00
_cell.angle_beta   90.00
_cell.angle_gamma   90.00
#
_symmetry.space_group_name_H-M   'P 1'
#
loop_
_entity.id
_entity.type
_entity.pdbx_description
1 polymer ?
#
loop_
_entity_poly.entity_id
_entity_poly.type
_entity_poly.pdbx_seq_one_letter_code
_entity_poly.pdbx_strand_id
1 'polypeptide(L)' 'MSKQSEAKKDQGYTAKLLNNCGNCRQFESETITPAWAKGDPDYEKNYAREGNMRCGIGGFAVKKMGSCNEFKKKEAKK' A
#
# COMPACT_ATOMS: atom_id res chain seq x y z
N MET A 1 -18.38 -13.61 -5.15
CA MET A 1 -16.93 -13.41 -4.94
C MET A 1 -16.53 -12.14 -5.65
N SER A 2 -15.69 -11.29 -5.05
CA SER A 2 -15.21 -10.07 -5.72
C SER A 2 -13.90 -10.37 -6.43
N LYS A 3 -13.71 -9.81 -7.64
CA LYS A 3 -12.47 -9.95 -8.43
C LYS A 3 -11.21 -9.64 -7.61
N GLN A 4 -11.31 -8.69 -6.68
CA GLN A 4 -10.20 -8.34 -5.78
C GLN A 4 -9.86 -9.45 -4.78
N SER A 5 -10.86 -10.19 -4.28
CA SER A 5 -10.65 -11.30 -3.35
C SER A 5 -10.06 -12.54 -4.02
N GLU A 6 -10.39 -12.75 -5.30
CA GLU A 6 -9.81 -13.80 -6.14
C GLU A 6 -8.36 -13.47 -6.48
N ALA A 7 -8.09 -12.27 -7.00
CA ALA A 7 -6.73 -11.80 -7.27
C ALA A 7 -5.82 -11.86 -6.03
N LYS A 8 -6.37 -11.57 -4.84
CA LYS A 8 -5.64 -11.66 -3.58
C LYS A 8 -5.26 -13.10 -3.20
N LYS A 9 -6.14 -14.06 -3.47
CA LYS A 9 -5.86 -15.49 -3.28
C LYS A 9 -4.86 -15.99 -4.32
N ASP A 10 -5.05 -15.63 -5.58
CA ASP A 10 -4.21 -16.07 -6.69
C ASP A 10 -2.77 -15.58 -6.54
N GLN A 11 -2.58 -14.35 -6.06
CA GLN A 11 -1.25 -13.80 -5.75
C GLN A 11 -0.61 -14.42 -4.49
N GLY A 12 -1.33 -15.26 -3.74
CA GLY A 12 -0.83 -15.84 -2.50
C GLY A 12 -0.54 -14.80 -1.42
N TYR A 13 -1.39 -13.76 -1.33
CA TYR A 13 -1.16 -12.69 -0.36
C TYR A 13 -1.18 -13.20 1.08
N THR A 14 -0.16 -12.84 1.86
CA THR A 14 -0.10 -13.10 3.30
C THR A 14 0.18 -11.80 4.06
N ALA A 15 -0.39 -11.67 5.26
CA ALA A 15 -0.08 -10.55 6.15
C ALA A 15 1.15 -10.87 7.04
N LYS A 16 2.19 -11.49 6.47
CA LYS A 16 3.41 -11.90 7.18
C LYS A 16 4.61 -11.03 6.78
N LEU A 17 5.47 -10.85 7.77
CA LEU A 17 6.68 -10.02 7.79
C LEU A 17 7.83 -10.59 6.93
N LEU A 18 7.58 -10.84 5.65
CA LEU A 18 8.59 -11.31 4.69
C LEU A 18 8.47 -10.45 3.43
N ASN A 19 9.54 -9.88 2.87
CA ASN A 19 9.48 -9.19 1.57
C ASN A 19 8.25 -8.27 1.41
N ASN A 20 8.22 -7.23 2.25
CA ASN A 20 7.00 -6.52 2.57
C ASN A 20 6.45 -5.64 1.43
N CYS A 21 5.12 -5.48 1.33
CA CYS A 21 4.46 -4.68 0.31
C CYS A 21 5.00 -3.25 0.27
N GLY A 22 5.35 -2.64 1.42
CA GLY A 22 5.93 -1.29 1.44
C GLY A 22 7.19 -1.13 0.56
N ASN A 23 7.98 -2.21 0.43
CA ASN A 23 9.18 -2.28 -0.39
C ASN A 23 8.94 -2.90 -1.79
N CYS A 24 7.69 -3.21 -2.15
CA CYS A 24 7.33 -3.81 -3.43
C CYS A 24 7.13 -2.73 -4.52
N ARG A 25 7.62 -2.97 -5.73
CA ARG A 25 7.48 -2.09 -6.91
C ARG A 25 6.03 -1.80 -7.26
N GLN A 26 5.13 -2.74 -6.99
CA GLN A 26 3.70 -2.65 -7.30
C GLN A 26 2.87 -2.06 -6.16
N PHE A 27 3.50 -1.56 -5.10
CA PHE A 27 2.78 -0.99 -3.97
C PHE A 27 2.38 0.45 -4.26
N GLU A 28 1.08 0.69 -4.15
CA GLU A 28 0.46 2.00 -4.32
C GLU A 28 -0.10 2.46 -2.98
N SER A 29 0.16 3.72 -2.65
CA SER A 29 -0.37 4.38 -1.47
C SER A 29 -0.57 5.86 -1.75
N GLU A 30 -1.43 6.48 -0.97
CA GLU A 30 -1.76 7.90 -1.07
C GLU A 30 -1.47 8.58 0.26
N THR A 31 -0.97 9.81 0.20
CA THR A 31 -0.94 10.67 1.37
C THR A 31 -2.34 11.25 1.58
N ILE A 32 -2.97 10.88 2.69
CA ILE A 32 -4.29 11.33 3.09
C ILE A 32 -4.12 12.40 4.17
N THR A 33 -4.57 13.61 3.87
CA THR A 33 -4.71 14.67 4.87
C THR A 33 -6.15 14.69 5.38
N PRO A 34 -6.37 14.67 6.72
CA PRO A 34 -7.71 14.77 7.28
C PRO A 34 -8.40 16.07 6.86
N ALA A 35 -9.72 16.01 6.64
CA ALA A 35 -10.48 17.18 6.17
C ALA A 35 -10.36 18.41 7.09
N TRP A 36 -10.24 18.19 8.40
CA TRP A 36 -10.08 19.26 9.40
C TRP A 36 -8.69 19.90 9.40
N ALA A 37 -7.68 19.24 8.83
CA ALA A 37 -6.32 19.75 8.71
C ALA A 37 -6.08 20.41 7.33
N LYS A 38 -7.01 20.25 6.39
CA LYS A 38 -6.89 20.74 5.01
C LYS A 38 -7.08 22.26 4.95
N GLY A 39 -6.14 22.97 4.33
CA GLY A 39 -6.12 24.43 4.18
C GLY A 39 -5.14 25.15 5.11
N ASP A 40 -4.61 24.47 6.14
CA ASP A 40 -3.57 25.01 7.02
C ASP A 40 -2.24 24.25 6.79
N PRO A 41 -1.19 24.91 6.25
CA PRO A 41 0.06 24.23 5.89
C PRO A 41 0.77 23.49 7.03
N ASP A 42 0.66 23.99 8.27
CA ASP A 42 1.29 23.35 9.43
C ASP A 42 0.53 22.08 9.80
N TYR A 43 -0.80 22.17 9.85
CA TYR A 43 -1.65 21.02 10.14
C TYR A 43 -1.63 19.99 9.00
N GLU A 44 -1.64 20.40 7.73
CA GLU A 44 -1.54 19.47 6.61
C GLU A 44 -0.27 18.62 6.70
N LYS A 45 0.87 19.25 7.03
CA LYS A 45 2.15 18.56 7.16
C LYS A 45 2.19 17.63 8.38
N ASN A 46 1.65 18.08 9.52
CA ASN A 46 1.71 17.34 10.78
C ASN A 46 0.72 16.17 10.84
N TYR A 47 -0.39 16.25 10.09
CA TYR A 47 -1.45 15.24 10.14
C TYR A 47 -1.64 14.45 8.84
N ALA A 48 -0.88 14.76 7.79
CA ALA A 48 -0.76 13.90 6.62
C ALA A 48 -0.32 12.49 7.02
N ARG A 49 -1.10 11.48 6.63
CA ARG A 49 -0.79 10.07 6.88
C ARG A 49 -0.90 9.27 5.60
N GLU A 50 -0.08 8.24 5.49
CA GLU A 50 -0.21 7.30 4.38
C GLU A 50 -1.45 6.42 4.54
N GLY A 51 -2.24 6.34 3.49
CA GLY A 51 -3.46 5.55 3.41
C GLY A 51 -3.70 4.98 2.01
N ASN A 52 -4.88 4.40 1.79
CA ASN A 52 -5.27 3.76 0.53
C ASN A 52 -4.24 2.76 -0.02
N MET A 53 -3.55 2.05 0.89
CA MET A 53 -2.53 1.06 0.57
C MET A 53 -3.08 -0.10 -0.24
N ARG A 54 -2.68 -0.21 -1.51
CA ARG A 54 -3.18 -1.19 -2.48
C ARG A 54 -2.05 -1.88 -3.24
N CYS A 55 -2.36 -3.08 -3.75
CA CYS A 55 -1.52 -3.79 -4.71
C CYS A 55 -1.90 -3.35 -6.14
N GLY A 56 -0.96 -2.80 -6.91
CA GLY A 56 -1.18 -2.39 -8.30
C GLY A 56 -1.48 -3.54 -9.27
N ILE A 57 -1.16 -4.79 -8.90
CA ILE A 57 -1.50 -5.97 -9.72
C ILE A 57 -3.00 -6.33 -9.56
N GLY A 58 -3.47 -6.42 -8.31
CA GLY A 58 -4.80 -6.96 -8.00
C GLY A 58 -5.83 -5.95 -7.51
N GLY A 59 -5.44 -4.68 -7.34
CA GLY A 59 -6.29 -3.59 -6.84
C GLY A 59 -6.78 -3.75 -5.40
N PHE A 60 -6.39 -4.80 -4.68
CA PHE A 60 -6.88 -5.08 -3.33
C PHE A 60 -6.07 -4.36 -2.26
N ALA A 61 -6.71 -4.12 -1.11
CA ALA A 61 -6.06 -3.52 0.05
C ALA A 61 -5.00 -4.45 0.66
N VAL A 62 -3.83 -3.86 0.96
CA VAL A 62 -2.68 -4.55 1.55
C VAL A 62 -2.24 -3.87 2.85
N LYS A 63 -1.54 -4.63 3.70
CA LYS A 63 -0.74 -4.06 4.80
C LYS A 63 0.67 -3.86 4.28
N LYS A 64 1.36 -2.78 4.71
CA LYS A 64 2.79 -2.59 4.41
C LYS A 64 3.63 -3.82 4.72
N MET A 65 3.29 -4.50 5.83
CA MET A 65 3.96 -5.70 6.34
C MET A 65 3.47 -7.00 5.69
N GLY A 66 2.56 -6.94 4.72
CA GLY A 66 2.13 -8.11 3.95
C GLY A 66 3.07 -8.42 2.80
N SER A 67 2.86 -9.54 2.12
CA SER A 67 3.63 -9.97 0.96
C SER A 67 2.81 -10.89 0.08
N CYS A 68 3.31 -11.19 -1.12
CA CYS A 68 2.68 -12.09 -2.07
C CYS A 68 3.78 -12.76 -2.92
N ASN A 69 3.41 -13.77 -3.69
CA ASN A 69 4.35 -14.52 -4.53
C ASN A 69 4.93 -13.66 -5.67
N GLU A 70 4.23 -12.59 -6.05
CA GLU A 70 4.62 -11.64 -7.10
C GLU A 70 5.48 -10.48 -6.58
N PHE A 71 6.08 -10.61 -5.38
CA PHE A 71 6.90 -9.55 -4.80
C PHE A 71 8.10 -9.20 -5.70
N LYS A 72 8.20 -7.92 -6.05
CA LYS A 72 9.36 -7.36 -6.75
C LYS A 72 9.88 -6.18 -5.95
N LYS A 73 11.12 -6.26 -5.44
CA LYS A 73 11.71 -5.17 -4.64
C LYS A 73 11.80 -3.89 -5.46
N LYS A 74 11.49 -2.73 -4.85
CA LYS A 74 11.78 -1.42 -5.44
C LYS A 74 13.29 -1.30 -5.66
N GLU A 75 13.70 -0.92 -6.86
CA GLU A 75 15.10 -0.61 -7.14
C GLU A 75 15.47 0.60 -6.29
N ALA A 76 16.54 0.48 -5.50
CA ALA A 76 17.11 1.64 -4.82
C ALA A 76 17.66 2.55 -5.92
N LYS A 77 17.04 3.70 -6.15
CA LYS A 77 17.64 4.74 -6.97
C LYS A 77 18.93 5.15 -6.24
N LYS A 78 20.06 4.80 -6.86
CA LYS A 78 21.42 5.10 -6.40
C LYS A 78 21.76 6.55 -6.70
#